data_AF-A0A7J7HK36-F1
#
_entry.id   AF-A0A7J7HK36-F1
#
_cell.length_a   1.000
_cell.length_b   1.000
_cell.length_c   1.000
_cell.angle_alpha   90.00
_cell.angle_beta   90.00
_cell.angle_gamma   90.00
#
_symmetry.space_group_name_H-M   'P 1'
#
loop_
_entity.id
_entity.type
_entity.pdbx_description
1 polymer ?
#
loop_
_entity_poly.entity_id
_entity_poly.type
_entity_poly.pdbx_seq_one_letter_code
_entity_poly.pdbx_strand_id
1 'polypeptide(L)'
;MGIHCLNSNAGLFCWMNLRPLLKEPTIEAEMALWRVIINDVKLNVSPGSSFHCTEAGWFRVCFANMDDDTVEIALQRSRKFVTKKEGEVATIKKKRCQMNL
;
A
#
# COMPACT_ATOMS: atom_id res chain seq x y z
N MET A 1 2.00 12.92 0.68
CA MET A 1 2.81 12.25 -0.37
C MET A 1 3.60 11.16 0.35
N GLY A 2 3.03 9.95 0.49
CA GLY A 2 3.54 8.93 1.44
C GLY A 2 3.73 7.52 0.86
N ILE A 3 3.46 7.33 -0.44
CA ILE A 3 3.76 6.07 -1.13
C ILE A 3 5.07 6.28 -1.89
N HIS A 4 6.14 5.63 -1.42
CA HIS A 4 7.41 5.62 -2.14
C HIS A 4 7.40 4.46 -3.12
N CYS A 5 7.36 4.76 -4.41
CA CYS A 5 7.64 3.77 -5.44
C CYS A 5 9.16 3.66 -5.62
N LEU A 6 9.68 2.45 -5.79
CA LEU A 6 11.06 2.27 -6.24
C LEU A 6 11.19 2.89 -7.64
N ASN A 7 12.19 3.75 -7.85
CA ASN A 7 12.49 4.29 -9.18
C ASN A 7 12.88 3.12 -10.09
N SER A 8 11.96 2.74 -10.97
CA SER A 8 12.21 1.76 -12.03
C SER A 8 12.33 2.50 -13.35
N ASN A 9 13.38 2.16 -14.08
CA ASN A 9 13.76 2.71 -15.39
C ASN A 9 13.20 1.87 -16.56
N ALA A 10 12.53 0.76 -16.28
CA ALA A 10 11.81 -0.06 -17.23
C ALA A 10 10.74 -0.90 -16.50
N GLY A 11 9.69 -1.32 -17.22
CA GLY A 11 8.73 -2.30 -16.74
C GLY A 11 7.28 -1.82 -16.81
N LEU A 12 6.39 -2.81 -16.94
CA LEU A 12 4.95 -2.61 -16.97
C LEU A 12 4.32 -2.58 -15.55
N PHE A 13 5.16 -2.40 -14.53
CA PHE A 13 4.79 -2.46 -13.13
C PHE A 13 5.68 -1.54 -12.27
N CYS A 14 5.16 -1.07 -11.14
CA CYS A 14 5.92 -0.33 -10.13
C CYS A 14 5.93 -1.07 -8.80
N TRP A 15 7.04 -0.96 -8.07
CA TRP A 15 7.16 -1.50 -6.72
C TRP A 15 6.81 -0.43 -5.70
N MET A 16 5.65 -0.57 -5.04
CA MET A 16 5.16 0.36 -4.03
C MET A 16 5.60 -0.08 -2.62
N ASN A 17 6.20 0.84 -1.86
CA ASN A 17 6.47 0.65 -0.44
C ASN A 17 5.24 1.08 0.38
N LEU A 18 4.48 0.10 0.89
CA LEU A 18 3.33 0.31 1.78
C LEU A 18 3.63 -0.09 3.22
N ARG A 19 4.91 -0.31 3.57
CA ARG A 19 5.36 -0.59 4.94
C ARG A 19 4.78 0.39 5.99
N PRO A 20 4.70 1.72 5.74
CA PRO A 20 4.14 2.65 6.72
C PRO A 20 2.66 2.42 7.05
N LEU A 21 1.93 1.68 6.20
CA LEU A 21 0.51 1.38 6.38
C LEU A 21 0.28 0.05 7.09
N LEU A 22 1.33 -0.76 7.25
CA LEU A 22 1.25 -1.99 8.03
C LEU A 22 1.15 -1.64 9.51
N LYS A 23 0.28 -2.37 10.22
CA LYS A 23 0.21 -2.28 11.68
C LYS A 23 1.49 -2.83 12.32
N GLU A 24 2.02 -3.90 11.75
CA GLU A 24 3.22 -4.61 12.17
C GLU A 24 3.95 -5.12 10.92
N PRO A 25 5.29 -5.23 10.93
CA PRO A 25 6.08 -5.69 9.79
C PRO A 25 6.03 -7.22 9.62
N THR A 26 4.83 -7.79 9.57
CA THR A 26 4.59 -9.24 9.45
C THR A 26 3.92 -9.60 8.13
N ILE A 27 4.08 -10.84 7.68
CA ILE A 27 3.46 -11.35 6.45
C ILE A 27 1.94 -11.36 6.60
N GLU A 28 1.43 -11.64 7.79
CA GLU A 28 0.01 -11.62 8.10
C GLU A 28 -0.58 -10.22 7.92
N ALA A 29 0.13 -9.19 8.39
CA ALA A 29 -0.26 -7.80 8.19
C ALA A 29 -0.20 -7.39 6.71
N GLU A 30 0.79 -7.89 5.96
CA GLU A 30 0.87 -7.69 4.50
C GLU A 30 -0.34 -8.31 3.78
N MET A 31 -0.69 -9.56 4.11
CA MET A 31 -1.83 -10.25 3.50
C MET A 31 -3.17 -9.61 3.90
N ALA A 32 -3.29 -9.11 5.12
CA ALA A 32 -4.46 -8.33 5.54
C ALA A 32 -4.59 -7.02 4.76
N LEU A 33 -3.48 -6.30 4.57
CA LEU A 33 -3.45 -5.08 3.77
C LEU A 33 -3.76 -5.38 2.29
N TRP A 34 -3.20 -6.45 1.75
CA TRP A 34 -3.48 -6.93 0.40
C TRP A 34 -4.97 -7.15 0.16
N ARG A 35 -5.65 -7.87 1.09
CA ARG A 35 -7.09 -8.12 1.03
C ARG A 35 -7.90 -6.82 1.01
N VAL A 36 -7.49 -5.79 1.73
CA VAL A 36 -8.16 -4.49 1.70
C VAL A 36 -7.93 -3.80 0.35
N ILE A 37 -6.72 -3.85 -0.20
CA ILE A 37 -6.41 -3.23 -1.49
C ILE A 37 -7.22 -3.86 -2.63
N ILE A 38 -7.31 -5.18 -2.69
CA ILE A 38 -8.08 -5.86 -3.75
C ILE A 38 -9.60 -5.63 -3.61
N ASN A 39 -10.13 -5.62 -2.37
CA ASN A 39 -11.59 -5.55 -2.16
C ASN A 39 -12.11 -4.10 -2.17
N ASP A 40 -11.42 -3.20 -1.46
CA ASP A 40 -11.91 -1.82 -1.25
C ASP A 40 -11.36 -0.85 -2.30
N VAL A 41 -10.08 -1.01 -2.66
CA VAL A 41 -9.40 -0.12 -3.63
C VAL A 41 -9.53 -0.64 -5.06
N LYS A 42 -9.85 -1.94 -5.21
CA LYS A 42 -10.02 -2.64 -6.50
C LYS A 42 -8.78 -2.52 -7.38
N LEU A 43 -7.59 -2.63 -6.77
CA LEU A 43 -6.32 -2.65 -7.47
C LEU A 43 -5.74 -4.05 -7.47
N ASN A 44 -5.42 -4.56 -8.66
CA ASN A 44 -4.73 -5.83 -8.79
C ASN A 44 -3.25 -5.63 -8.47
N VAL A 45 -2.85 -6.01 -7.26
CA VAL A 45 -1.48 -5.89 -6.77
C VAL A 45 -1.01 -7.25 -6.28
N SER A 46 0.28 -7.55 -6.46
CA SER A 46 0.90 -8.77 -5.94
C SER A 46 1.71 -8.46 -4.69
N PRO A 47 1.49 -9.15 -3.55
CA PRO A 47 2.26 -8.95 -2.34
C PRO A 47 3.69 -9.47 -2.49
N GLY A 48 4.67 -8.79 -1.88
CA GLY A 48 6.10 -9.11 -1.97
C GLY A 48 6.43 -10.50 -1.41
N SER A 49 5.67 -10.97 -0.43
CA SER A 49 5.74 -12.35 0.10
C SER A 49 5.58 -13.43 -0.96
N SER A 50 4.85 -13.16 -2.07
CA SER A 50 4.72 -14.10 -3.19
C SER A 50 6.04 -14.30 -3.96
N PHE A 51 7.04 -13.46 -3.73
CA PHE A 51 8.38 -13.52 -4.36
C PHE A 51 9.48 -13.94 -3.37
N HIS A 52 9.13 -14.56 -2.24
CA HIS A 52 10.07 -14.89 -1.16
C HIS A 52 10.80 -13.66 -0.57
N CYS A 53 10.17 -12.49 -0.60
CA CYS A 53 10.75 -11.29 0.01
C CYS A 53 10.82 -11.46 1.54
N THR A 54 12.01 -11.22 2.11
CA THR A 54 12.26 -11.26 3.55
C THR A 54 11.61 -10.10 4.30
N GLU A 55 11.28 -9.00 3.61
CA GLU A 55 10.69 -7.81 4.20
C GLU A 55 9.23 -7.63 3.78
N ALA A 56 8.32 -7.68 4.75
CA ALA A 56 6.90 -7.41 4.53
C ALA A 56 6.64 -5.93 4.18
N GLY A 57 5.64 -5.69 3.33
CA GLY A 57 5.09 -4.36 3.00
C GLY A 57 5.44 -3.82 1.62
N TRP A 58 6.04 -4.66 0.76
CA TRP A 58 6.28 -4.32 -0.64
C TRP A 58 5.20 -4.89 -1.55
N PHE A 59 4.75 -4.11 -2.53
CA PHE A 59 3.69 -4.52 -3.44
C PHE A 59 4.06 -4.20 -4.89
N ARG A 60 3.87 -5.19 -5.78
CA ARG A 60 4.01 -4.98 -7.23
C ARG A 60 2.66 -4.61 -7.82
N VAL A 61 2.58 -3.41 -8.42
CA VAL A 61 1.38 -2.92 -9.10
C VAL A 61 1.64 -2.95 -10.59
N CYS A 62 0.86 -3.73 -11.33
CA CYS A 62 0.99 -3.85 -12.78
C CYS A 62 0.02 -2.88 -13.47
N PHE A 63 0.55 -2.05 -14.37
CA PHE A 63 -0.20 -1.10 -15.20
C PHE A 63 -0.04 -1.40 -16.71
N ALA A 64 0.58 -2.53 -17.05
CA ALA A 64 0.85 -3.00 -18.41
C ALA A 64 -0.29 -2.91 -19.43
N ASN A 65 -1.49 -3.18 -18.94
CA ASN A 65 -2.67 -3.46 -19.74
C ASN A 65 -3.78 -2.45 -19.42
N MET A 66 -3.38 -1.25 -18.97
CA MET A 66 -4.28 -0.17 -18.58
C MET A 66 -3.94 1.06 -19.43
N ASP A 67 -4.96 1.78 -19.86
CA ASP A 67 -4.80 3.10 -20.46
C ASP A 67 -4.45 4.16 -19.39
N ASP A 68 -3.96 5.32 -19.83
CA ASP A 68 -3.53 6.40 -18.93
C ASP A 68 -4.66 6.84 -17.98
N ASP A 69 -5.90 6.87 -18.46
CA ASP A 69 -7.08 7.20 -17.66
C ASP A 69 -7.31 6.19 -16.52
N THR A 70 -7.17 4.90 -16.79
CA THR A 70 -7.29 3.85 -15.76
C THR A 70 -6.14 3.94 -14.75
N VAL A 71 -4.93 4.27 -15.20
CA VAL A 71 -3.78 4.48 -14.31
C VAL A 71 -4.02 5.68 -13.39
N GLU A 72 -4.54 6.80 -13.93
CA GLU A 72 -4.87 7.97 -13.12
C GLU A 72 -5.96 7.66 -12.08
N ILE A 73 -7.01 6.94 -12.47
CA ILE A 73 -8.04 6.47 -11.52
C ILE A 73 -7.41 5.58 -10.43
N ALA A 74 -6.50 4.68 -10.79
CA ALA A 74 -5.81 3.82 -9.84
C ALA A 74 -4.94 4.62 -8.85
N LEU A 75 -4.23 5.64 -9.32
CA LEU A 75 -3.44 6.55 -8.51
C LEU A 75 -4.32 7.37 -7.56
N GLN A 76 -5.45 7.89 -8.04
CA GLN A 76 -6.41 8.62 -7.20
C GLN A 76 -6.99 7.74 -6.09
N ARG A 77 -7.39 6.50 -6.41
CA ARG A 77 -7.87 5.53 -5.42
C ARG A 77 -6.81 5.20 -4.38
N SER A 78 -5.58 4.95 -4.83
CA SER A 78 -4.43 4.70 -3.95
C SER A 78 -4.18 5.87 -3.01
N ARG A 79 -4.15 7.09 -3.54
CA ARG A 79 -3.95 8.31 -2.75
C ARG A 79 -5.04 8.48 -1.70
N LYS A 80 -6.32 8.33 -2.08
CA LYS A 80 -7.45 8.41 -1.15
C LYS A 80 -7.36 7.36 -0.04
N PHE A 81 -6.98 6.13 -0.39
CA PHE A 81 -6.79 5.05 0.57
C PHE A 81 -5.67 5.37 1.58
N VAL A 82 -4.53 5.83 1.11
CA VAL A 82 -3.37 6.16 1.96
C VAL A 82 -3.67 7.33 2.88
N THR A 83 -4.27 8.41 2.37
CA THR A 83 -4.65 9.55 3.22
C THR A 83 -5.67 9.15 4.30
N LYS A 84 -6.62 8.26 3.98
CA LYS A 84 -7.56 7.72 4.97
C LYS A 84 -6.82 6.93 6.05
N LYS A 85 -5.90 6.04 5.65
CA LYS A 85 -5.11 5.22 6.58
C LYS A 85 -4.15 6.03 7.43
N GLU A 86 -3.49 7.05 6.88
CA GLU A 86 -2.65 7.98 7.64
C GLU A 86 -3.46 8.70 8.73
N GLY A 87 -4.68 9.13 8.43
CA GLY A 87 -5.61 9.72 9.41
C GLY A 87 -6.02 8.73 10.52
N GLU A 88 -6.31 7.47 10.18
CA GLU A 88 -6.61 6.41 11.14
C GLU A 88 -5.40 6.13 12.06
N VAL A 89 -4.19 5.98 11.48
CA VAL A 89 -2.95 5.73 12.22
C VAL A 89 -2.60 6.91 13.14
N ALA A 90 -2.75 8.15 12.66
CA ALA A 90 -2.52 9.35 13.48
C ALA A 90 -3.51 9.44 14.65
N THR A 91 -4.77 9.07 14.43
CA THR A 91 -5.80 9.03 15.49
C THR A 91 -5.49 7.97 16.53
N ILE A 92 -5.04 6.78 16.12
CA ILE A 92 -4.61 5.70 17.03
C ILE A 92 -3.40 6.15 17.88
N LYS A 93 -2.39 6.78 17.25
CA LYS A 93 -1.22 7.32 17.96
C LYS A 93 -1.62 8.39 18.99
N LYS A 94 -2.52 9.32 18.64
CA LYS A 94 -3.03 10.34 19.58
C LYS A 94 -3.75 9.72 20.78
N LYS A 95 -4.65 8.74 20.55
CA LYS A 95 -5.35 8.03 21.64
C LYS A 95 -4.38 7.28 22.54
N ARG A 96 -3.37 6.59 21.98
CA ARG A 96 -2.36 5.86 22.75
C ARG A 96 -1.46 6.79 23.58
N CYS A 97 -1.20 8.01 23.10
CA CYS A 97 -0.43 9.01 23.84
C CYS A 97 -1.24 9.67 24.97
N GLN A 98 -2.56 9.80 24.80
CA GLN A 98 -3.49 10.32 25.82
C GLN A 98 -3.81 9.31 26.93
N MET A 99 -3.65 8.02 26.68
CA MET A 99 -3.97 6.95 27.64
C MET A 99 -2.77 6.54 28.51
N ASN A 100 -1.59 7.11 28.25
CA ASN A 100 -0.35 6.90 28.99
C ASN A 100 0.06 8.14 29.82
N LEU A 101 -0.88 9.06 30.05
CA LEU A 101 -0.79 10.25 30.90
C LEU A 101 -1.89 10.14 31.98
#